data_AF-A0A7C4N560-F1
#
_entry.id   AF-A0A7C4N560-F1
#
_cell.length_a   1.000
_cell.length_b   1.000
_cell.length_c   1.000
_cell.angle_alpha   90.00
_cell.angle_beta   90.00
_cell.angle_gamma   90.00
#
_symmetry.space_group_name_H-M   'P 1'
#
loop_
_entity.id
_entity.type
_entity.pdbx_description
1 polymer ?
#
loop_
_entity_poly.entity_id
_entity_poly.type
_entity_poly.pdbx_seq_one_letter_code
_entity_poly.pdbx_strand_id
1 'polypeptide(L)' 'MTRCHFDAAFLEHNRPRIHSLRCMGCGVCVSTCPAGIRTLVKKSVR' A
#
# COMPACT_ATOMS: atom_id res chain seq x y z
N MET A 1 5.82 6.39 -5.67
CA MET A 1 5.51 5.42 -4.60
C MET A 1 6.69 4.49 -4.41
N THR A 2 7.80 5.01 -3.86
CA THR A 2 9.11 4.33 -3.91
C THR A 2 9.51 3.72 -2.56
N ARG A 3 8.60 3.70 -1.57
CA ARG A 3 8.91 3.31 -0.18
C ARG A 3 8.43 1.90 0.19
N CYS A 4 7.86 1.14 -0.74
CA CYS A 4 7.44 -0.22 -0.46
C CYS A 4 8.64 -1.16 -0.55
N HIS A 5 9.03 -1.76 0.57
CA HIS A 5 10.12 -2.75 0.62
C HIS A 5 9.83 -4.04 -0.15
N PHE A 6 8.55 -4.31 -0.43
CA PHE A 6 8.07 -5.56 -1.02
C PHE A 6 7.63 -5.40 -2.48
N ASP A 7 7.92 -4.24 -3.07
CA ASP A 7 7.49 -3.86 -4.43
C ASP A 7 5.98 -4.10 -4.67
N ALA A 8 5.19 -3.97 -3.61
CA ALA A 8 3.76 -4.21 -3.62
C ALA A 8 2.96 -2.95 -3.94
N ALA A 9 3.59 -1.77 -4.00
CA ALA A 9 2.91 -0.49 -4.17
C ALA A 9 3.34 0.17 -5.47
N PHE A 10 2.39 0.48 -6.36
CA PHE A 10 2.64 1.04 -7.69
C PHE A 10 1.62 2.13 -8.05
N LEU A 11 1.97 2.98 -9.01
CA LEU A 11 1.07 4.01 -9.53
C LEU A 11 0.36 3.49 -10.78
N GLU A 12 -0.96 3.59 -10.79
CA GLU A 12 -1.80 3.27 -11.94
C GLU A 12 -2.76 4.44 -12.16
N HIS A 13 -2.73 5.07 -13.36
CA HIS A 13 -3.56 6.25 -13.68
C HIS A 13 -3.51 7.36 -12.63
N ASN A 14 -2.30 7.68 -12.15
CA ASN A 14 -2.07 8.68 -11.10
C ASN A 14 -2.75 8.35 -9.75
N ARG A 15 -3.16 7.09 -9.53
CA ARG A 15 -3.70 6.59 -8.26
C ARG A 15 -2.79 5.53 -7.68
N PRO A 16 -2.56 5.56 -6.36
CA PRO A 16 -1.81 4.51 -5.68
C PRO A 16 -2.59 3.20 -5.67
N ARG A 17 -1.96 2.13 -6.14
CA ARG A 17 -2.45 0.75 -6.07
C ARG A 17 -1.52 -0.12 -5.25
N ILE A 18 -2.10 -1.15 -4.63
CA ILE A 18 -1.38 -2.14 -3.84
C ILE A 18 -1.65 -3.53 -4.43
N HIS A 19 -0.59 -4.25 -4.76
CA HIS A 19 -0.64 -5.67 -5.10
C HIS A 19 -0.89 -6.46 -3.81
N SER A 20 -2.15 -6.81 -3.56
CA SER A 20 -2.57 -7.48 -2.32
C SER A 20 -1.77 -8.75 -2.03
N LEU A 21 -1.45 -9.56 -3.04
CA LEU A 21 -0.65 -10.79 -2.87
C LEU A 21 0.76 -10.56 -2.33
N ARG A 22 1.41 -9.44 -2.68
CA ARG A 22 2.78 -9.09 -2.27
C ARG A 22 2.82 -8.21 -1.02
N CYS A 23 1.70 -7.56 -0.69
CA CYS A 23 1.62 -6.68 0.46
C CYS A 23 1.70 -7.46 1.78
N MET A 24 2.71 -7.15 2.58
CA MET A 24 2.92 -7.71 3.92
C MET A 24 2.26 -6.90 5.04
N GLY A 25 1.60 -5.79 4.73
CA GLY A 25 0.90 -4.97 5.73
C GLY A 25 1.80 -4.12 6.64
N CYS A 26 3.03 -3.78 6.22
CA CYS A 26 3.97 -2.99 7.04
C CYS A 26 3.54 -1.55 7.37
N GLY A 27 2.53 -0.99 6.69
CA GLY A 27 1.98 0.32 6.99
C GLY A 27 2.77 1.54 6.49
N VAL A 28 3.95 1.38 5.88
CA VAL A 28 4.77 2.51 5.42
C VAL A 28 4.01 3.43 4.47
N CYS A 29 3.24 2.88 3.53
CA CYS A 29 2.47 3.67 2.56
C CYS A 29 1.38 4.53 3.21
N VAL A 30 0.79 4.08 4.32
CA VAL A 30 -0.21 4.82 5.10
C VAL A 30 0.49 5.94 5.87
N SER A 31 1.57 5.63 6.59
CA SER A 31 2.32 6.61 7.40
C SER A 31 2.89 7.79 6.60
N THR A 32 3.17 7.57 5.30
CA THR A 32 3.82 8.57 4.44
C THR A 32 2.85 9.29 3.52
N CYS A 33 1.56 8.94 3.52
CA CYS A 33 0.61 9.49 2.57
C CYS A 33 0.27 10.95 2.95
N PRO A 34 0.61 11.95 2.10
CA PRO A 34 0.32 13.35 2.42
C PRO A 34 -1.17 13.66 2.43
N ALA A 35 -1.98 12.86 1.72
CA ALA A 35 -3.44 12.95 1.73
C ALA A 35 -4.07 12.40 3.03
N GLY A 36 -3.28 11.87 3.97
CA GLY A 36 -3.77 11.42 5.26
C GLY A 36 -4.58 10.12 5.20
N ILE A 37 -4.21 9.18 4.32
CA ILE A 37 -4.77 7.82 4.39
C ILE A 37 -4.37 7.23 5.76
N ARG A 38 -5.35 6.76 6.55
CA ARG A 38 -5.13 6.32 7.94
C ARG A 38 -5.43 4.84 8.19
N THR A 39 -5.89 4.09 7.20
CA THR A 39 -6.45 2.74 7.44
C THR A 39 -5.77 1.69 6.57
N LEU A 40 -5.29 0.62 7.20
CA LEU A 40 -4.92 -0.64 6.55
C LEU A 40 -6.13 -1.59 6.57
N VAL A 41 -6.42 -2.22 5.44
CA VAL A 41 -7.45 -3.27 5.36
C VAL A 41 -6.83 -4.63 5.66
N LYS A 42 -7.48 -5.44 6.49
CA LYS A 42 -7.08 -6.84 6.68
C LYS A 42 -7.28 -7.57 5.37
N LYS A 43 -6.24 -8.24 4.89
CA LYS A 43 -6.32 -9.11 3.73
C LYS A 43 -7.10 -10.36 4.14
N SER A 44 -8.30 -10.53 3.59
CA SER A 44 -9.05 -11.78 3.72
C SER A 44 -8.37 -12.81 2.83
N VAL A 45 -7.47 -13.60 3.41
CA VAL A 45 -6.93 -14.80 2.79
C VAL A 45 -7.87 -15.92 3.23
N ARG A 46 -8.74 -16.39 2.32
CA ARG A 46 -9.38 -17.69 2.47
C ARG A 46 -8.34 -18.78 2.22
#